data_AF-A0A442SKJ7-F1
#
_entry.id   AF-A0A442SKJ7-F1
#
_cell.length_a   1.000
_cell.length_b   1.000
_cell.length_c   1.000
_cell.angle_alpha   90.00
_cell.angle_beta   90.00
_cell.angle_gamma   90.00
#
_symmetry.space_group_name_H-M   'P 1'
#
loop_
_entity.id
_entity.type
_entity.pdbx_description
1 polymer ?
#
loop_
_entity_poly.entity_id
_entity_poly.type
_entity_poly.pdbx_seq_one_letter_code
_entity_poly.pdbx_strand_id
1 'polypeptide(L)'
;MGRIVHPKWAGARRPWWRSLVAARLSLVLALLGFTSVAYVATNDQHQLPRVHTGGGSSSKIVFRKAGCDIKGNINERGEHIYHMPGQEYYLATRVNPARGERWFCSQWEAWWAGWRKAKV
;
A
#
# COMPACT_ATOMS: atom_id res chain seq x y z
N MET A 1 -6.97 -20.11 82.59
CA MET A 1 -7.01 -20.87 81.33
C MET A 1 -7.82 -20.10 80.28
N GLY A 2 -7.20 -19.49 79.28
CA GLY A 2 -7.91 -18.85 78.16
C GLY A 2 -7.48 -19.49 76.85
N ARG A 3 -8.35 -20.27 76.20
CA ARG A 3 -8.04 -20.89 74.91
C ARG A 3 -8.20 -19.84 73.81
N ILE A 4 -7.12 -19.63 73.06
CA ILE A 4 -7.10 -18.88 71.80
C ILE A 4 -7.95 -19.65 70.79
N VAL A 5 -8.96 -19.01 70.22
CA VAL A 5 -9.74 -19.56 69.10
C VAL A 5 -9.25 -18.89 67.83
N HIS A 6 -8.54 -19.64 66.98
CA HIS A 6 -8.17 -19.19 65.66
C HIS A 6 -9.38 -19.27 64.71
N PRO A 7 -9.66 -18.23 63.91
CA PRO A 7 -10.69 -18.31 62.89
C PRO A 7 -10.24 -19.26 61.77
N LYS A 8 -11.05 -20.29 61.50
CA LYS A 8 -10.88 -21.17 60.35
C LYS A 8 -11.26 -20.40 59.09
N TRP A 9 -10.27 -20.04 58.27
CA TRP A 9 -10.49 -19.46 56.95
C TRP A 9 -11.16 -20.51 56.03
N ALA A 10 -12.40 -20.24 55.65
CA ALA A 10 -13.12 -21.03 54.67
C ALA A 10 -12.50 -20.83 53.27
N GLY A 11 -12.17 -21.93 52.59
CA GLY A 11 -11.59 -21.91 51.25
C GLY A 11 -12.48 -21.16 50.26
N ALA A 12 -11.92 -20.14 49.60
CA ALA A 12 -12.58 -19.38 48.56
C ALA A 12 -12.87 -20.30 47.35
N ARG A 13 -14.13 -20.74 47.21
CA ARG A 13 -14.57 -21.49 46.02
C ARG A 13 -14.50 -20.57 44.81
N ARG A 14 -13.66 -20.94 43.83
CA ARG A 14 -13.51 -20.21 42.57
C ARG A 14 -14.89 -20.08 41.92
N PRO A 15 -15.36 -18.86 41.60
CA PRO A 15 -16.69 -18.67 41.05
C PRO A 15 -16.82 -19.32 39.67
N TRP A 16 -17.89 -20.08 39.48
CA TRP A 16 -18.24 -20.77 38.23
C TRP A 16 -18.24 -19.87 36.98
N TRP A 17 -18.56 -18.57 37.14
CA TRP A 17 -18.54 -17.59 36.06
C TRP A 17 -17.14 -17.35 35.46
N ARG A 18 -16.05 -17.55 36.23
CA ARG A 18 -14.68 -17.41 35.72
C ARG A 18 -14.35 -18.50 34.71
N SER A 19 -14.90 -19.71 34.89
CA SER A 19 -14.76 -20.81 33.95
C SER A 19 -15.54 -20.57 32.66
N LEU A 20 -16.74 -19.98 32.76
CA LEU A 20 -17.54 -19.60 31.59
C LEU A 20 -16.91 -18.46 30.79
N VAL A 21 -16.33 -17.46 31.46
CA VAL A 21 -15.61 -16.36 30.81
C VAL A 21 -14.32 -16.86 30.15
N ALA A 22 -13.57 -17.74 30.81
CA ALA A 22 -12.37 -18.35 30.23
C ALA A 22 -12.69 -19.18 28.98
N ALA A 23 -13.75 -20.00 29.03
CA ALA A 23 -14.19 -20.79 27.88
C ALA A 23 -14.63 -19.92 26.69
N ARG A 24 -15.36 -18.83 26.97
CA ARG A 24 -15.78 -17.86 25.93
C ARG A 24 -14.59 -17.12 25.32
N LEU A 25 -13.62 -16.71 26.15
CA LEU A 25 -12.40 -16.04 25.68
C LEU A 25 -11.60 -16.96 24.73
N SER A 26 -11.41 -18.24 25.10
CA SER A 26 -10.71 -19.21 24.25
C SER A 26 -11.41 -19.42 22.90
N LEU A 27 -12.74 -19.46 22.90
CA LEU A 27 -13.52 -19.62 21.68
C LEU A 27 -13.40 -18.39 20.76
N VAL A 28 -13.44 -17.19 21.31
CA VAL A 28 -13.24 -15.94 20.56
C VAL A 28 -11.83 -15.83 20.00
N LEU A 29 -10.80 -16.15 20.80
CA LEU A 29 -9.41 -16.12 20.34
C LEU A 29 -9.15 -17.16 19.23
N ALA A 30 -9.75 -18.34 19.33
CA ALA A 30 -9.66 -19.36 18.28
C ALA A 30 -10.30 -18.88 16.96
N LEU A 31 -11.48 -18.25 17.02
CA LEU A 31 -12.15 -17.70 15.84
C LEU A 31 -11.36 -16.53 15.21
N LEU A 32 -10.80 -15.64 16.03
CA LEU A 32 -9.93 -14.55 15.55
C LEU A 32 -8.64 -15.08 14.93
N GLY A 33 -8.03 -16.11 15.53
CA GLY A 33 -6.86 -16.78 14.97
C GLY A 33 -7.16 -17.43 13.62
N PHE A 34 -8.25 -18.21 13.53
CA PHE A 34 -8.67 -18.86 12.28
C PHE A 34 -8.95 -17.86 11.16
N THR A 35 -9.69 -16.79 11.45
CA THR A 35 -10.00 -15.75 10.46
C THR A 35 -8.76 -14.97 10.01
N SER A 36 -7.84 -14.65 10.92
CA SER A 36 -6.58 -14.00 10.57
C SER A 36 -5.68 -14.87 9.69
N VAL A 37 -5.57 -16.18 9.98
CA VAL A 37 -4.78 -17.11 9.16
C VAL A 37 -5.40 -17.26 7.78
N ALA A 38 -6.73 -17.43 7.69
CA ALA A 38 -7.43 -17.49 6.41
C ALA A 38 -7.23 -16.20 5.61
N TYR A 39 -7.35 -15.02 6.25
CA TYR A 39 -7.11 -13.73 5.61
C TYR A 39 -5.69 -13.62 5.06
N VAL A 40 -4.67 -14.02 5.83
CA VAL A 40 -3.28 -13.99 5.35
C VAL A 40 -3.06 -15.00 4.22
N ALA A 41 -3.64 -16.20 4.32
CA ALA A 41 -3.47 -17.25 3.33
C ALA A 41 -4.20 -16.95 2.00
N THR A 42 -5.30 -16.20 2.02
CA THR A 42 -6.01 -15.77 0.81
C THR A 42 -5.52 -14.42 0.27
N ASN A 43 -4.73 -13.68 1.05
CA ASN A 43 -4.11 -12.44 0.61
C ASN A 43 -2.81 -12.74 -0.14
N ASP A 44 -2.93 -13.44 -1.27
CA ASP A 44 -1.91 -13.49 -2.31
C ASP A 44 -1.69 -12.07 -2.83
N GLN A 45 -0.74 -11.36 -2.24
CA GLN A 45 -0.20 -10.13 -2.81
C GLN A 45 0.32 -10.49 -4.20
N HIS A 46 -0.40 -10.06 -5.23
CA HIS A 46 0.03 -10.23 -6.61
C HIS A 46 1.36 -9.50 -6.76
N GLN A 47 2.43 -10.25 -6.95
CA GLN A 47 3.74 -9.66 -7.17
C GLN A 47 3.66 -8.84 -8.45
N LEU A 48 3.64 -7.51 -8.30
CA LEU A 48 3.69 -6.58 -9.41
C LEU A 48 4.93 -6.91 -10.27
N PRO A 49 4.83 -6.82 -11.61
CA PRO A 49 5.92 -7.18 -12.48
C PRO A 49 7.18 -6.36 -12.13
N ARG A 50 8.31 -7.04 -11.93
CA ARG A 50 9.62 -6.38 -11.82
C ARG A 50 9.98 -5.79 -13.19
N VAL A 51 9.78 -4.48 -13.37
CA VAL A 51 10.09 -3.73 -14.61
C VAL A 51 11.58 -3.35 -14.71
N HIS A 52 12.49 -4.02 -14.01
CA HIS A 52 13.92 -3.74 -14.12
C HIS A 52 14.71 -5.00 -14.49
N THR A 53 14.64 -5.39 -15.75
CA THR A 53 15.69 -6.18 -16.39
C THR A 53 16.87 -5.25 -16.71
N GLY A 54 17.88 -5.28 -15.87
CA GLY A 54 19.20 -4.73 -16.18
C GLY A 54 19.87 -5.58 -17.25
N GLY A 55 19.79 -5.12 -18.50
CA GLY A 55 20.60 -5.60 -19.62
C GLY A 55 21.43 -4.44 -20.15
N GLY A 56 22.74 -4.51 -19.99
CA GLY A 56 23.64 -3.49 -20.50
C GLY A 56 23.70 -3.48 -22.03
N SER A 57 23.78 -2.29 -22.62
CA SER A 57 24.80 -2.01 -23.63
C SER A 57 24.87 -0.51 -23.89
N SER A 58 26.07 0.01 -23.73
CA SER A 58 26.47 1.38 -23.98
C SER A 58 26.31 1.70 -25.47
N SER A 59 25.42 2.62 -25.80
CA SER A 59 25.53 3.43 -27.01
C SER A 59 25.29 4.88 -26.60
N LYS A 60 26.30 5.72 -26.81
CA LYS A 60 26.22 7.17 -26.65
C LYS A 60 25.31 7.75 -27.74
N ILE A 61 24.01 7.51 -27.62
CA ILE A 61 23.01 8.48 -28.02
C ILE A 61 22.85 9.42 -26.82
N VAL A 62 22.58 10.70 -27.04
CA VAL A 62 22.20 11.62 -25.96
C VAL A 62 20.86 11.12 -25.40
N PHE A 63 20.94 10.09 -24.55
CA PHE A 63 19.84 9.49 -23.86
C PHE A 63 19.33 10.53 -22.87
N ARG A 64 18.32 11.30 -23.30
CA ARG A 64 17.17 11.48 -22.41
C ARG A 64 16.91 10.08 -21.83
N LYS A 65 17.07 9.92 -20.52
CA LYS A 65 17.09 8.64 -19.82
C LYS A 65 16.05 7.70 -20.47
N ALA A 66 16.52 6.65 -21.14
CA ALA A 66 15.66 5.75 -21.91
C ALA A 66 14.51 5.32 -21.00
N GLY A 67 13.28 5.65 -21.38
CA GLY A 67 12.08 5.34 -20.60
C GLY A 67 11.36 6.56 -20.04
N CYS A 68 12.01 7.72 -19.85
CA CYS A 68 11.40 8.93 -19.27
C CYS A 68 10.89 9.94 -20.31
N ASP A 69 10.19 9.44 -21.32
CA ASP A 69 9.73 10.20 -22.48
C ASP A 69 8.25 10.59 -22.40
N ILE A 70 7.59 10.42 -21.25
CA ILE A 70 6.20 10.85 -21.09
C ILE A 70 6.21 12.27 -20.55
N LYS A 71 5.67 13.22 -21.30
CA LYS A 71 5.63 14.64 -20.93
C LYS A 71 4.37 14.93 -20.13
N GLY A 72 4.49 15.45 -18.90
CA GLY A 72 3.37 15.95 -18.12
C GLY A 72 3.36 17.47 -18.06
N ASN A 73 2.32 18.12 -18.57
CA ASN A 73 2.04 19.55 -18.41
C ASN A 73 0.74 19.87 -17.63
N ILE A 74 0.65 21.09 -17.10
CA ILE A 74 -0.52 21.60 -16.37
C ILE A 74 -1.16 22.70 -17.20
N ASN A 75 -2.40 22.47 -17.65
CA ASN A 75 -3.09 23.48 -18.46
C ASN A 75 -3.50 24.70 -17.63
N GLU A 76 -4.05 25.72 -18.28
CA GLU A 76 -4.49 26.96 -17.63
C GLU A 76 -5.62 26.73 -16.61
N ARG A 77 -6.36 25.63 -16.73
CA ARG A 77 -7.42 25.23 -15.78
C ARG A 77 -6.89 24.41 -14.61
N GLY A 78 -5.58 24.18 -14.53
CA GLY A 78 -4.95 23.38 -13.48
C GLY A 78 -5.06 21.85 -13.67
N GLU A 79 -5.43 21.39 -14.86
CA GLU A 79 -5.51 19.95 -15.14
C GLU A 79 -4.12 19.37 -15.44
N HIS A 80 -3.83 18.24 -14.81
CA HIS A 80 -2.59 17.48 -14.97
C HIS A 80 -2.72 16.51 -16.15
N ILE A 81 -2.03 16.78 -17.25
CA ILE A 81 -2.16 16.03 -18.50
C ILE A 81 -0.81 15.43 -18.88
N TYR A 82 -0.78 14.11 -19.15
CA TYR A 82 0.40 13.46 -19.69
C TYR A 82 0.23 13.09 -21.17
N HIS A 83 1.32 13.23 -21.91
CA HIS A 83 1.43 12.95 -23.34
C HIS A 83 2.47 11.84 -23.58
N MET A 84 2.05 10.79 -24.28
CA MET A 84 2.93 9.71 -24.73
C MET A 84 3.66 10.09 -26.03
N PRO A 85 4.86 9.54 -26.27
CA PRO A 85 5.51 9.63 -27.58
C PRO A 85 4.58 9.17 -28.72
N GLY A 86 4.52 9.94 -29.80
CA GLY A 86 3.67 9.64 -30.96
C GLY A 86 2.26 10.24 -30.93
N GLN A 87 1.84 10.85 -29.81
CA GLN A 87 0.60 11.64 -29.80
C GLN A 87 0.75 12.96 -30.56
N GLU A 88 -0.36 13.49 -31.08
CA GLU A 88 -0.39 14.69 -31.92
C GLU A 88 0.28 15.89 -31.21
N TYR A 89 -0.11 16.14 -29.96
CA TYR A 89 0.42 17.26 -29.19
C TYR A 89 1.73 16.96 -28.46
N TYR A 90 2.29 15.75 -28.59
CA TYR A 90 3.51 15.38 -27.85
C TYR A 90 4.67 16.32 -28.16
N LEU A 91 4.86 16.68 -29.43
CA LEU A 91 5.94 17.58 -29.86
C LEU A 91 5.69 19.03 -29.43
N ALA A 92 4.43 19.47 -29.43
CA ALA A 92 4.03 20.81 -29.00
C ALA A 92 4.14 21.02 -27.49
N THR A 93 3.87 19.98 -26.69
CA THR A 93 3.93 20.06 -25.23
C THR A 93 5.36 20.35 -24.75
N ARG A 94 5.52 21.45 -24.04
CA ARG A 94 6.72 21.83 -23.28
C ARG A 94 6.42 21.68 -21.81
N VAL A 95 7.36 21.10 -21.08
CA VAL A 95 7.26 20.86 -19.64
C VAL A 95 8.07 21.93 -18.92
N ASN A 96 7.44 22.62 -17.97
CA ASN A 96 8.02 23.65 -17.13
C ASN A 96 8.03 23.21 -15.65
N PRO A 97 9.19 22.77 -15.13
CA PRO A 97 9.33 22.32 -13.74
C PRO A 97 8.92 23.37 -12.70
N ALA A 98 9.08 24.67 -13.00
CA ALA A 98 8.69 25.74 -12.06
C ALA A 98 7.17 25.81 -11.84
N ARG A 99 6.37 25.26 -12.77
CA ARG A 99 4.91 25.15 -12.61
C ARG A 99 4.47 23.82 -11.98
N GLY A 100 5.42 22.96 -11.59
CA GLY A 100 5.13 21.61 -11.11
C GLY A 100 4.93 20.57 -12.22
N GLU A 101 5.20 20.95 -13.47
CA GLU A 101 5.18 20.05 -14.62
C GLU A 101 6.41 19.14 -14.62
N ARG A 102 6.30 17.89 -15.09
CA ARG A 102 7.40 16.92 -15.03
C ARG A 102 7.32 15.85 -16.11
N TRP A 103 8.43 15.14 -16.30
CA TRP A 103 8.46 13.94 -17.13
C TRP A 103 8.20 12.69 -16.28
N PHE A 104 7.60 11.69 -16.89
CA PHE A 104 7.35 10.38 -16.30
C PHE A 104 8.06 9.29 -17.09
N CYS A 105 8.41 8.21 -16.40
CA CYS A 105 9.06 7.05 -16.99
C CYS A 105 8.10 5.91 -17.31
N SER A 106 6.85 6.00 -16.86
CA SER A 106 5.79 5.09 -17.27
C SER A 106 4.42 5.76 -17.24
N GLN A 107 3.48 5.23 -18.03
CA GLN A 107 2.09 5.67 -18.01
C GLN A 107 1.47 5.50 -16.62
N TRP A 108 1.86 4.43 -15.93
CA TRP A 108 1.40 4.10 -14.60
C TRP A 108 1.85 5.12 -13.57
N GLU A 109 3.12 5.55 -13.62
CA GLU A 109 3.64 6.60 -12.74
C GLU A 109 2.86 7.91 -12.88
N ALA A 110 2.57 8.32 -14.12
CA ALA A 110 1.75 9.50 -14.39
C ALA A 110 0.34 9.34 -13.80
N TRP A 111 -0.29 8.19 -14.02
CA TRP A 111 -1.63 7.89 -13.51
C TRP A 111 -1.69 7.91 -11.97
N TRP A 112 -0.73 7.28 -11.28
CA TRP A 112 -0.62 7.33 -9.81
C TRP A 112 -0.34 8.71 -9.26
N ALA A 113 0.42 9.53 -10.01
CA ALA A 113 0.65 10.92 -9.66
C ALA A 113 -0.61 11.81 -9.86
N GLY A 114 -1.75 11.24 -10.29
CA GLY A 114 -3.01 11.95 -10.51
C GLY A 114 -3.14 12.60 -11.89
N TRP A 115 -2.35 12.18 -12.88
CA TRP A 115 -2.34 12.75 -14.22
C TRP A 115 -3.28 11.98 -15.14
N ARG A 116 -4.04 12.70 -15.95
CA ARG A 116 -4.90 12.10 -16.99
C ARG A 116 -4.18 12.04 -18.33
N LYS A 117 -4.54 11.06 -19.18
CA LYS A 117 -4.01 10.98 -20.55
C LYS A 117 -4.50 12.16 -21.39
N ALA A 118 -3.65 12.64 -22.29
CA ALA A 118 -4.05 13.58 -23.33
C ALA A 118 -5.14 12.96 -24.22
N LYS A 119 -6.16 13.77 -24.52
CA LYS A 119 -7.20 13.43 -25.49
C LYS A 119 -6.66 13.88 -26.83
N VAL A 120 -6.30 12.91 -27.68
CA VAL A 120 -5.62 13.05 -28.98
C VAL A 120 -4.13 13.41 -28.88
#